data_AF-A0A529NJI7-F1
#
_entry.id   AF-A0A529NJI7-F1
#
_cell.length_a   1.000
_cell.length_b   1.000
_cell.length_c   1.000
_cell.angle_alpha   90.00
_cell.angle_beta   90.00
_cell.angle_gamma   90.00
#
_symmetry.space_group_name_H-M   'P 1'
#
loop_
_entity.id
_entity.type
_entity.pdbx_description
1 polymer ?
#
loop_
_entity_poly.entity_id
_entity_poly.type
_entity_poly.pdbx_seq_one_letter_code
_entity_poly.pdbx_strand_id
1 'polypeptide(L)' 'DYDELIGCCDRVLVLYDGAVKRELVGAEITEHALIASALNIHGEGAGPMQGEGA' A
#
# COMPACT_ATOMS: atom_id res chain seq x y z
N ASP A 1 4.63 5.02 15.48
CA ASP A 1 3.36 5.63 15.89
C ASP A 1 2.56 5.86 14.63
N TYR A 2 1.52 5.07 14.39
CA TYR A 2 0.73 5.19 13.15
C TYR A 2 -0.27 6.35 13.22
N ASP A 3 -0.50 6.88 14.42
CA ASP A 3 -1.48 7.94 14.69
C ASP A 3 -1.17 9.23 13.92
N GLU A 4 0.10 9.60 13.77
CA GLU A 4 0.50 10.76 12.98
C GLU A 4 0.18 10.58 11.48
N LEU A 5 0.36 9.37 10.95
CA LEU A 5 0.03 9.09 9.54
C LEU A 5 -1.48 9.05 9.33
N ILE A 6 -2.23 8.47 10.25
CA ILE A 6 -3.69 8.37 10.20
C ILE A 6 -4.34 9.75 10.36
N GLY A 7 -3.80 10.60 11.24
CA GLY A 7 -4.39 11.89 11.60
C GLY A 7 -3.90 13.08 10.77
N CYS A 8 -2.68 13.05 10.23
CA CYS A 8 -2.08 14.20 9.54
C CYS A 8 -1.87 13.99 8.04
N CYS A 9 -1.92 12.77 7.53
CA CYS A 9 -1.74 12.52 6.09
C CYS A 9 -3.09 12.32 5.38
N ASP A 10 -3.30 13.05 4.29
CA ASP A 10 -4.39 12.76 3.36
C ASP A 10 -4.07 11.57 2.45
N ARG A 11 -2.78 11.22 2.32
CA ARG A 11 -2.26 10.15 1.48
C ARG A 11 -0.96 9.57 1.99
N VAL A 12 -0.82 8.24 1.90
CA VAL A 12 0.40 7.49 2.21
C VAL A 12 0.78 6.59 1.02
N LEU A 13 2.05 6.63 0.61
CA LEU A 13 2.62 5.76 -0.43
C LEU A 13 3.58 4.75 0.18
N VAL A 14 3.41 3.47 -0.16
CA VAL A 14 4.29 2.39 0.28
C VAL A 14 5.18 1.98 -0.88
N LEU A 15 6.49 2.20 -0.69
CA LEU A 15 7.52 1.90 -1.67
C LEU A 15 8.19 0.56 -1.35
N TYR A 16 8.34 -0.28 -2.37
CA TYR A 16 9.10 -1.53 -2.29
C TYR A 16 9.79 -1.78 -3.63
N ASP A 17 11.06 -2.18 -3.59
CA ASP A 17 11.88 -2.46 -4.78
C ASP A 17 11.86 -1.30 -5.81
N GLY A 18 12.03 -0.07 -5.32
CA GLY A 18 12.05 1.13 -6.15
C GLY A 18 10.70 1.54 -6.76
N ALA A 19 9.61 0.84 -6.45
CA ALA A 19 8.29 1.11 -6.99
C ALA A 19 7.24 1.34 -5.89
N VAL A 20 6.23 2.18 -6.18
CA VAL A 20 5.03 2.30 -5.34
C VAL A 20 4.23 1.00 -5.48
N LYS A 21 4.07 0.26 -4.38
CA LYS A 21 3.25 -0.97 -4.34
C LYS A 21 1.87 -0.72 -3.77
N ARG A 22 1.70 0.33 -2.95
CA ARG A 22 0.41 0.70 -2.38
C ARG A 22 0.27 2.21 -2.24
N GLU A 23 -0.92 2.69 -2.50
CA GLU A 23 -1.40 4.02 -2.15
C GLU A 23 -2.59 3.84 -1.20
N LEU A 24 -2.58 4.55 -0.08
CA LEU A 24 -3.67 4.63 0.89
C LEU A 24 -4.09 6.10 0.99
N VAL A 25 -5.39 6.38 0.92
CA VAL A 25 -5.92 7.75 0.95
C VAL A 25 -7.04 7.90 1.98
N GLY A 26 -7.02 9.03 2.69
CA GLY A 26 -8.03 9.39 3.70
C GLY A 26 -8.35 8.24 4.65
N ALA A 27 -9.60 7.76 4.63
CA ALA A 27 -10.10 6.72 5.53
C ALA A 27 -9.45 5.33 5.33
N GLU A 28 -8.73 5.11 4.23
CA GLU A 28 -7.97 3.86 4.02
C GLU A 28 -6.69 3.81 4.86
N ILE A 29 -6.23 4.97 5.34
CA ILE A 29 -5.06 5.08 6.21
C ILE A 29 -5.48 4.63 7.60
N THR A 30 -5.38 3.31 7.80
CA THR A 30 -5.64 2.66 9.08
C THR A 30 -4.36 1.97 9.53
N GLU A 31 -4.20 1.78 10.84
CA GLU A 31 -3.07 1.02 11.38
C GLU A 31 -2.96 -0.36 10.72
N HIS A 32 -4.08 -1.06 10.58
CA HIS A 32 -4.11 -2.38 9.95
C HIS A 32 -3.64 -2.34 8.49
N ALA A 33 -4.11 -1.36 7.70
CA ALA A 33 -3.70 -1.19 6.31
C ALA A 33 -2.21 -0.82 6.18
N LEU A 34 -1.70 0.03 7.08
CA LEU A 34 -0.28 0.42 7.11
C LEU A 34 0.62 -0.79 7.43
N ILE A 35 0.25 -1.60 8.43
CA ILE A 35 0.98 -2.82 8.79
C ILE A 35 0.93 -3.85 7.67
N ALA A 36 -0.26 -4.12 7.10
CA ALA A 36 -0.42 -5.07 6.01
C ALA A 36 0.40 -4.65 4.78
N SER A 37 0.41 -3.36 4.45
CA SER A 37 1.18 -2.82 3.33
C SER A 37 2.69 -2.89 3.58
N ALA A 38 3.16 -2.60 4.79
CA ALA A 38 4.57 -2.67 5.15
C ALA A 38 5.12 -4.11 5.15
N LEU A 39 4.31 -5.09 5.55
CA LEU A 39 4.68 -6.51 5.52
C LEU A 39 4.52 -7.14 4.13
N ASN A 40 4.08 -6.36 3.13
CA ASN A 40 3.76 -6.84 1.79
C ASN A 40 2.82 -8.06 1.82
N ILE A 41 1.93 -8.11 2.81
CA ILE A 41 0.93 -9.17 2.95
C ILE A 41 -0.21 -8.80 2.00
N HIS A 42 -0.13 -9.34 0.81
CA HIS A 42 -1.25 -9.33 -0.12
C HIS A 42 -2.14 -10.51 0.22
N GLY A 43 -3.45 -10.29 0.42
CA GLY A 43 -4.41 -11.37 0.26
C GLY A 43 -4.21 -11.93 -1.15
N GLU A 44 -3.80 -13.18 -1.25
CA GLU A 44 -3.39 -13.79 -2.51
C GLU A 44 -4.51 -13.67 -3.55
N GLY A 45 -4.23 -12.96 -4.66
CA GLY A 45 -5.16 -12.84 -5.78
C GLY A 45 -4.99 -11.55 -6.57
N ALA A 46 -4.46 -11.68 -7.79
CA ALA A 46 -4.35 -10.66 -8.84
C ALA A 46 -3.20 -9.63 -8.71
N GLY A 47 -1.98 -10.10 -8.91
CA GLY A 47 -0.99 -9.26 -9.60
C GLY A 47 -1.48 -8.98 -11.03
N PRO A 48 -1.23 -7.77 -11.59
CA PRO A 48 -1.65 -7.46 -12.95
C PRO A 48 -0.89 -8.39 -13.92
N MET A 49 -1.64 -9.10 -14.76
CA MET A 49 -1.11 -9.80 -15.92
C MET A 49 -0.47 -8.75 -16.85
N GLN A 50 0.83 -8.53 -16.71
CA GLN A 50 1.60 -7.78 -17.68
C GLN A 50 1.69 -8.64 -18.94
N GLY A 51 0.92 -8.25 -19.95
CA GLY A 51 1.05 -8.80 -21.29
C GLY A 51 2.37 -8.32 -21.89
N GLU A 52 3.29 -9.25 -22.12
CA GLU A 52 4.36 -9.09 -23.10
C GLU A 52 4.00 -9.95 -24.31
N GLY A 53 3.80 -9.27 -25.44
CA GLY A 53 3.60 -9.92 -26.72
C GLY A 53 4.88 -10.59 -27.21
N ALA A 54 4.71 -11.77 -27.80
CA ALA A 54 5.52 -12.33 -28.86
C ALA A 54 4.62 -13.27 -29.69
#